data_AF-A0A834WWM6-F1
#
_entry.id   AF-A0A834WWM6-F1
#
_cell.length_a   1.000
_cell.length_b   1.000
_cell.length_c   1.000
_cell.angle_alpha   90.00
_cell.angle_beta   90.00
_cell.angle_gamma   90.00
#
_symmetry.space_group_name_H-M   'P 1'
#
loop_
_entity.id
_entity.type
_entity.pdbx_description
1 polymer ?
#
loop_
_entity_poly.entity_id
_entity_poly.type
_entity_poly.pdbx_seq_one_letter_code
_entity_poly.pdbx_strand_id
1 'polypeptide(L)' 'MGKAFFVNSGSEANDTQVKLVWYYNNALGRPNKKKFIARAKSYHGSTLIAASLSG' A
#
# COMPACT_ATOMS: atom_id res chain seq x y z
N MET A 1 9.01 -6.93 -13.56
CA MET A 1 7.56 -7.12 -13.35
C MET A 1 7.17 -8.47 -13.93
N GLY A 2 6.67 -9.42 -13.14
CA GLY A 2 6.40 -10.80 -13.58
C GLY A 2 5.04 -11.39 -13.20
N LYS A 3 4.21 -10.65 -12.46
CA LYS A 3 2.84 -11.01 -12.06
C LYS A 3 1.97 -9.75 -12.01
N ALA A 4 0.66 -9.91 -12.20
CA ALA A 4 -0.34 -8.86 -12.07
C ALA A 4 -1.44 -9.31 -11.11
N PHE A 5 -1.97 -8.36 -10.33
CA PHE A 5 -3.13 -8.55 -9.46
C PHE A 5 -4.17 -7.48 -9.81
N PHE A 6 -5.38 -7.90 -10.15
CA PHE A 6 -6.43 -7.02 -10.65
C PHE A 6 -7.38 -6.59 -9.53
N VAL A 7 -7.78 -5.33 -9.58
CA VAL A 7 -8.74 -4.66 -8.70
C VAL A 7 -9.55 -3.65 -9.51
N ASN A 8 -10.59 -3.06 -8.94
CA ASN A 8 -11.54 -2.23 -9.66
C ASN A 8 -11.20 -0.73 -9.64
N SER A 9 -10.20 -0.30 -8.87
CA SER A 9 -9.78 1.09 -8.81
C SER A 9 -8.32 1.29 -8.40
N GLY A 10 -7.79 2.49 -8.62
CA GLY A 10 -6.47 2.88 -8.12
C GLY A 10 -6.38 2.89 -6.58
N SER A 11 -7.46 3.26 -5.90
CA SER A 11 -7.54 3.24 -4.43
C SER A 11 -7.37 1.81 -3.89
N GLU A 12 -8.11 0.85 -4.44
CA GLU A 12 -7.98 -0.58 -4.08
C GLU A 12 -6.60 -1.15 -4.43
N ALA A 13 -5.98 -0.65 -5.50
CA ALA A 13 -4.64 -1.06 -5.88
C ALA A 13 -3.62 -0.64 -4.80
N ASN A 14 -3.74 0.58 -4.27
CA ASN A 14 -2.86 1.08 -3.22
C ASN A 14 -3.08 0.38 -1.88
N ASP A 15 -4.32 0.10 -1.48
CA ASP A 15 -4.62 -0.72 -0.29
C ASP A 15 -4.00 -2.13 -0.45
N THR A 16 -4.06 -2.71 -1.66
CA THR A 16 -3.43 -3.99 -1.97
C THR A 16 -1.90 -3.90 -1.85
N GLN A 17 -1.27 -2.84 -2.36
CA GLN A 17 0.18 -2.64 -2.21
C GLN A 17 0.59 -2.61 -0.73
N VAL A 18 -0.15 -1.91 0.12
CA VAL A 18 0.13 -1.86 1.56
C VAL A 18 0.05 -3.25 2.19
N LYS A 19 -1.01 -4.01 1.89
CA LYS A 19 -1.16 -5.39 2.38
C LYS A 19 -0.02 -6.29 1.94
N LEU A 20 0.41 -6.21 0.68
CA LEU A 20 1.52 -7.00 0.15
C LEU A 20 2.84 -6.64 0.83
N VAL A 21 3.14 -5.36 1.04
CA VAL A 21 4.36 -4.91 1.74
C VAL A 21 4.37 -5.37 3.19
N TRP A 22 3.23 -5.28 3.90
CA TRP A 22 3.13 -5.80 5.26
C TRP A 22 3.31 -7.31 5.33
N TYR A 23 2.67 -8.05 4.42
CA TYR A 23 2.81 -9.50 4.32
C TYR A 23 4.26 -9.90 4.03
N TYR A 24 4.89 -9.25 3.05
CA TYR A 24 6.29 -9.47 2.70
C TYR A 24 7.22 -9.30 3.90
N ASN A 25 7.07 -8.23 4.67
CA ASN A 25 7.90 -8.01 5.86
C ASN A 25 7.61 -9.02 6.98
N ASN A 26 6.36 -9.46 7.14
CA ASN A 26 6.04 -10.54 8.08
C ASN A 26 6.69 -11.86 7.67
N ALA A 27 6.59 -12.23 6.39
CA ALA A 27 7.17 -13.46 5.85
C ALA A 27 8.70 -13.51 6.02
N LEU A 28 9.35 -12.35 6.09
CA LEU A 28 10.80 -12.21 6.33
C LEU A 28 11.17 -12.07 7.81
N GLY A 29 10.23 -12.24 8.74
CA GLY A 29 10.48 -12.11 10.18
C GLY A 29 10.72 -10.67 10.64
N ARG A 30 10.23 -9.67 9.92
CA ARG A 30 10.40 -8.23 10.22
C ARG A 30 9.07 -7.59 10.65
N PRO A 31 8.45 -8.03 11.76
CA PRO A 31 7.10 -7.59 12.13
C PRO A 31 7.00 -6.09 12.41
N ASN A 32 8.11 -5.44 12.78
CA ASN A 32 8.14 -4.01 13.11
C ASN A 32 8.31 -3.10 11.87
N LYS A 33 8.60 -3.64 10.68
CA LYS A 33 8.81 -2.85 9.46
C LYS A 33 7.48 -2.62 8.72
N LYS A 34 6.69 -1.67 9.24
CA LYS A 34 5.29 -1.45 8.81
C LYS A 34 4.94 -0.01 8.39
N LYS A 35 5.80 0.95 8.69
CA LYS A 35 5.56 2.36 8.37
C LYS A 35 5.69 2.62 6.87
N PHE A 36 4.81 3.47 6.35
CA PHE A 36 4.89 4.02 5.01
C PHE A 36 5.29 5.49 5.08
N ILE A 37 5.95 5.96 4.02
CA ILE A 37 6.32 7.36 3.85
C ILE A 37 5.60 7.83 2.60
N ALA A 38 4.78 8.87 2.75
CA ALA A 38 4.09 9.55 1.65
C ALA A 38 4.70 10.94 1.42
N ARG A 39 4.30 11.61 0.33
CA ARG A 39 4.78 12.96 -0.03
C ARG A 39 3.66 13.97 0.13
N ALA A 40 3.99 15.16 0.63
CA ALA A 40 3.08 16.30 0.63
C ALA A 40 2.54 16.59 -0.79
N LYS A 41 1.26 16.97 -0.88
CA LYS A 41 0.45 17.20 -2.07
C LYS A 41 0.30 15.98 -2.99
N SER A 42 0.43 14.77 -2.47
CA SER A 42 0.22 13.54 -3.25
C SER A 42 -1.23 13.05 -3.21
N TYR A 43 -1.65 12.32 -4.25
CA TYR A 43 -2.95 11.66 -4.30
C TYR A 43 -2.76 10.17 -4.57
N HIS A 44 -3.22 9.34 -3.63
CA HIS A 44 -3.13 7.90 -3.68
C HIS A 44 -4.50 7.22 -3.64
N GLY A 45 -5.60 7.98 -3.56
CA GLY A 45 -6.96 7.46 -3.61
C GLY A 45 -7.77 7.81 -2.36
N SER A 46 -8.94 7.20 -2.25
CA SER A 46 -9.98 7.55 -1.28
C SER A 46 -10.43 6.42 -0.36
N THR A 47 -9.87 5.21 -0.49
CA THR A 47 -10.01 4.15 0.52
C THR A 47 -9.22 4.53 1.78
N LEU A 48 -9.50 3.91 2.93
CA LEU A 48 -8.93 4.32 4.22
C LEU A 48 -7.40 4.46 4.21
N ILE A 49 -6.70 3.43 3.70
CA ILE A 49 -5.23 3.43 3.67
C ILE A 49 -4.72 4.37 2.58
N ALA A 50 -5.28 4.31 1.37
CA ALA A 50 -4.95 5.22 0.28
C ALA A 50 -5.13 6.70 0.64
N ALA A 51 -6.19 7.05 1.37
CA ALA A 51 -6.45 8.40 1.85
C ALA A 51 -5.39 8.83 2.88
N SER A 52 -4.96 7.92 3.77
CA SER A 52 -3.89 8.18 4.73
C SER A 52 -2.51 8.36 4.06
N LEU A 53 -2.33 7.79 2.86
CA LEU A 53 -1.14 8.00 2.03
C LEU A 53 -1.25 9.26 1.17
N SER A 54 -2.43 9.85 1.05
CA SER A 54 -2.64 11.11 0.33
C SER A 54 -2.41 12.30 1.28
N GLY A 55 -2.02 13.45 0.72
CA GLY A 55 -1.81 14.68 1.49
C GLY A 55 -0.60 15.45 1.06
#